data_AF-A0A511HPB8-F1
#
_entry.id   AF-A0A511HPB8-F1
#
_cell.length_a   1.000
_cell.length_b   1.000
_cell.length_c   1.000
_cell.angle_alpha   90.00
_cell.angle_beta   90.00
_cell.angle_gamma   90.00
#
_symmetry.space_group_name_H-M   'P 1'
#
loop_
_entity.id
_entity.type
_entity.pdbx_description
1 polymer ?
#
loop_
_entity_poly.entity_id
_entity_poly.type
_entity_poly.pdbx_seq_one_letter_code
_entity_poly.pdbx_strand_id
1 'polypeptide(L)'
;MALADNALTTVATLAYELGLPEPAAGSPAEKDLERRIAVASKAVEDYCDRRFGRATLTEKVRGMGGQVLMLDRCPVLSITSVTLDGQVVPVAEYECVGVDAAAGLLRTRYGRWANTADWQRGVSPEPLAGTERAAYTVVYVAGYVLPKDAAPGSPSTLPAPLEEACLLTAVASYRAKGRDPSIVSQSLLSASVSYAGSAVNTAIGLGVAGIIPDSAAYMLQPYRRLT
;
A
#
# COMPACT_ATOMS: atom_id res chain seq x y z
N MET A 1 0.01 -17.04 15.73
CA MET A 1 0.28 -15.62 15.97
C MET A 1 -1.11 -15.00 16.09
N ALA A 2 -1.29 -13.70 16.09
CA ALA A 2 -2.56 -13.15 15.62
C ALA A 2 -2.32 -12.69 14.18
N LEU A 3 -3.37 -12.63 13.37
CA LEU A 3 -3.29 -12.11 12.02
C LEU A 3 -2.68 -10.69 12.03
N ALA A 4 -1.75 -10.42 11.11
CA ALA A 4 -1.03 -9.15 11.09
C ALA A 4 -1.97 -7.95 10.86
N ASP A 5 -1.62 -6.80 11.43
CA ASP A 5 -2.44 -5.59 11.32
C ASP A 5 -2.59 -5.07 9.88
N ASN A 6 -1.64 -5.38 9.02
CA ASN A 6 -1.65 -5.06 7.59
C ASN A 6 -2.09 -6.23 6.70
N ALA A 7 -2.70 -7.28 7.26
CA ALA A 7 -3.15 -8.43 6.49
C ALA A 7 -4.16 -8.03 5.40
N LEU A 8 -3.76 -8.20 4.14
CA LEU A 8 -4.59 -7.86 2.98
C LEU A 8 -5.63 -8.93 2.65
N THR A 9 -5.52 -10.12 3.24
CA THR A 9 -6.43 -11.27 3.06
C THR A 9 -6.74 -11.94 4.40
N THR A 10 -7.69 -12.87 4.42
CA THR A 10 -8.00 -13.68 5.61
C THR A 10 -7.41 -15.10 5.52
N VAL A 11 -7.30 -15.78 6.67
CA VAL A 11 -6.87 -17.18 6.72
C VAL A 11 -7.88 -18.09 6.02
N ALA A 12 -9.18 -17.83 6.19
CA ALA A 12 -10.25 -18.59 5.55
C ALA A 12 -10.15 -18.52 4.01
N THR A 13 -9.97 -17.32 3.45
CA THR A 13 -9.80 -17.13 2.00
C THR A 13 -8.58 -17.88 1.48
N LEU A 14 -7.45 -17.79 2.18
CA LEU A 14 -6.22 -18.49 1.76
C LEU A 14 -6.35 -20.01 1.87
N ALA A 15 -7.01 -20.53 2.91
CA ALA A 15 -7.25 -21.96 3.07
C ALA A 15 -8.13 -22.51 1.95
N TYR A 16 -9.19 -21.77 1.60
CA TYR A 16 -10.09 -22.10 0.49
C TYR A 16 -9.34 -22.21 -0.84
N GLU A 17 -8.50 -21.22 -1.17
CA GLU A 17 -7.70 -21.21 -2.40
C GLU A 17 -6.64 -22.32 -2.46
N LEU A 18 -6.12 -22.74 -1.31
CA LEU A 18 -5.21 -23.89 -1.23
C LEU A 18 -5.95 -25.24 -1.30
N GLY A 19 -7.29 -25.25 -1.30
CA GLY A 19 -8.10 -26.47 -1.21
C GLY A 19 -7.94 -27.19 0.13
N LEU A 20 -7.56 -26.46 1.18
CA LEU A 20 -7.37 -27.00 2.53
C LEU A 20 -8.66 -26.82 3.35
N PRO A 21 -8.97 -27.75 4.28
CA PRO A 21 -10.00 -27.49 5.27
C PRO A 21 -9.62 -26.28 6.12
N GLU A 22 -10.62 -25.58 6.62
CA GLU A 22 -10.40 -24.44 7.51
C GLU A 22 -9.63 -24.90 8.75
N PRO A 23 -8.46 -24.30 9.05
CA PRO A 23 -7.64 -24.74 10.16
C PRO A 23 -8.30 -24.37 11.49
N ALA A 24 -8.24 -25.28 12.46
CA ALA A 24 -8.72 -24.99 13.81
C ALA A 24 -7.92 -23.82 14.44
N ALA A 25 -8.61 -23.00 15.22
CA ALA A 25 -8.01 -21.87 15.93
C ALA A 25 -6.85 -22.34 16.83
N GLY A 26 -5.72 -21.64 16.76
CA GLY A 26 -4.46 -21.94 17.45
C GLY A 26 -3.60 -23.05 16.82
N SER A 27 -4.09 -23.72 15.77
CA SER A 27 -3.38 -24.85 15.14
C SER A 27 -2.06 -24.43 14.49
N PRO A 28 -1.08 -25.34 14.35
CA PRO A 28 0.16 -25.04 13.63
C PRO A 28 -0.09 -24.70 12.15
N ALA A 29 -1.16 -25.22 11.56
CA ALA A 29 -1.56 -24.90 10.18
C ALA A 29 -2.03 -23.45 10.05
N GLU A 30 -2.90 -22.99 10.94
CA GLU A 30 -3.33 -21.59 10.99
C GLU A 30 -2.14 -20.65 11.15
N LYS A 31 -1.25 -20.93 12.11
CA LYS A 31 -0.06 -20.11 12.37
C LYS A 31 0.88 -20.03 11.16
N ASP A 32 1.01 -21.10 10.37
CA ASP A 32 1.80 -21.08 9.12
C ASP A 32 1.13 -20.18 8.07
N LEU A 33 -0.20 -20.26 7.93
CA LEU A 33 -0.96 -19.40 7.01
C LEU A 33 -0.90 -17.92 7.43
N GLU A 34 -1.12 -17.60 8.70
CA GLU A 34 -0.99 -16.24 9.24
C GLU A 34 0.38 -15.63 8.93
N ARG A 35 1.46 -16.41 9.17
CA ARG A 35 2.82 -15.97 8.87
C ARG A 35 3.00 -15.67 7.39
N ARG A 36 2.45 -16.50 6.50
CA ARG A 36 2.55 -16.31 5.05
C ARG A 36 1.78 -15.09 4.58
N ILE A 37 0.59 -14.87 5.12
CA ILE A 37 -0.20 -13.67 4.85
C ILE A 37 0.56 -12.42 5.30
N ALA A 38 1.18 -12.44 6.49
CA ALA A 38 1.98 -11.31 6.98
C ALA A 38 3.16 -10.98 6.06
N VAL A 39 3.89 -12.01 5.61
CA VAL A 39 5.02 -11.86 4.68
C VAL A 39 4.55 -11.37 3.31
N ALA A 40 3.48 -11.95 2.75
CA ALA A 40 2.92 -11.54 1.47
C ALA A 40 2.39 -10.10 1.51
N SER A 41 1.64 -9.74 2.55
CA SER A 41 1.10 -8.38 2.73
C SER A 41 2.23 -7.35 2.81
N LYS A 42 3.28 -7.65 3.59
CA LYS A 42 4.46 -6.78 3.67
C LYS A 42 5.15 -6.64 2.31
N ALA A 43 5.33 -7.73 1.57
CA ALA A 43 5.94 -7.70 0.25
C ALA A 43 5.14 -6.83 -0.74
N VAL A 44 3.81 -6.95 -0.74
CA VAL A 44 2.93 -6.13 -1.58
C VAL A 44 3.03 -4.65 -1.21
N GLU A 45 3.04 -4.32 0.09
CA GLU A 45 3.21 -2.93 0.54
C GLU A 45 4.58 -2.35 0.15
N ASP A 46 5.65 -3.13 0.31
CA ASP A 46 7.01 -2.72 -0.04
C ASP A 46 7.19 -2.61 -1.57
N TYR A 47 6.55 -3.46 -2.37
CA TYR A 47 6.55 -3.36 -3.84
C TYR A 47 5.80 -2.13 -4.35
N CYS A 48 4.67 -1.79 -3.73
CA CYS A 48 3.88 -0.61 -4.09
C CYS A 48 4.45 0.70 -3.51
N ASP A 49 5.43 0.61 -2.60
CA ASP A 49 5.93 1.71 -1.78
C ASP A 49 4.78 2.47 -1.09
N ARG A 50 3.82 1.71 -0.56
CA ARG A 50 2.56 2.23 0.00
C ARG A 50 1.99 1.29 1.04
N ARG A 51 1.29 1.88 2.01
CA ARG A 51 0.56 1.15 3.06
C ARG A 51 -0.94 1.26 2.82
N PHE A 52 -1.65 0.14 2.86
CA PHE A 52 -3.06 0.06 2.43
C PHE A 52 -4.06 0.08 3.57
N GLY A 53 -3.66 -0.33 4.79
CA GLY A 53 -4.56 -0.34 5.94
C GLY A 53 -5.04 1.06 6.34
N ARG A 54 -6.32 1.14 6.74
CA ARG A 54 -6.93 2.35 7.30
C ARG A 54 -6.19 2.78 8.57
N ALA A 55 -5.78 4.04 8.61
CA ALA A 55 -5.15 4.66 9.78
C ALA A 55 -5.56 6.12 9.93
N THR A 56 -5.60 6.58 11.18
CA THR A 56 -5.66 8.01 11.50
C THR A 56 -4.23 8.52 11.63
N LEU A 57 -3.89 9.55 10.87
CA LEU A 57 -2.53 10.04 10.71
C LEU A 57 -2.47 11.55 10.90
N THR A 58 -1.34 11.99 11.43
CA THR A 58 -0.94 13.40 11.47
C THR A 58 0.27 13.53 10.57
N GLU A 59 0.12 14.23 9.44
CA GLU A 59 1.17 14.41 8.45
C GLU A 59 1.57 15.88 8.36
N LYS A 60 2.88 16.13 8.25
CA LYS A 60 3.41 17.44 7.94
C LYS A 60 3.76 17.52 6.47
N VAL A 61 3.08 18.40 5.74
CA VAL A 61 3.23 18.55 4.28
C VAL A 61 3.77 19.93 3.91
N ARG A 62 4.46 19.97 2.78
CA ARG A 62 5.02 21.20 2.21
C ARG A 62 3.96 21.90 1.36
N GLY A 63 3.82 23.21 1.54
CA GLY A 63 3.00 24.04 0.67
C GLY A 63 3.80 24.53 -0.51
N MET A 64 3.48 24.03 -1.72
CA MET A 64 4.18 24.38 -2.97
C MET A 64 3.62 25.66 -3.65
N GLY A 65 2.73 26.41 -2.99
CA GLY A 65 2.09 27.59 -3.62
C GLY A 65 1.04 27.27 -4.69
N GLY A 66 0.62 26.00 -4.79
CA GLY A 66 -0.36 25.51 -5.78
C GLY A 66 -1.78 25.38 -5.21
N GLN A 67 -2.70 24.84 -6.02
CA GLN A 67 -4.07 24.55 -5.56
C GLN A 67 -4.20 23.23 -4.80
N VAL A 68 -3.12 22.45 -4.71
CA VAL A 68 -3.15 21.09 -4.19
C VAL A 68 -2.06 20.92 -3.13
N LEU A 69 -2.43 20.28 -2.01
CA LEU A 69 -1.52 19.66 -1.07
C LEU A 69 -1.54 18.16 -1.31
N MET A 70 -0.36 17.55 -1.36
CA MET A 70 -0.22 16.11 -1.59
C MET A 70 0.01 15.43 -0.24
N LEU A 71 -0.88 14.50 0.11
CA LEU A 71 -0.82 13.66 1.29
C LEU A 71 -0.19 12.31 0.94
N ASP A 72 0.59 11.77 1.87
CA ASP A 72 1.28 10.51 1.67
C ASP A 72 0.32 9.30 1.74
N ARG A 73 -0.79 9.35 2.47
CA ARG A 73 -1.72 8.20 2.51
C ARG A 73 -2.99 8.46 1.72
N CYS A 74 -3.30 7.49 0.87
CA CYS A 74 -4.53 7.46 0.09
C CYS A 74 -5.17 6.05 0.13
N PRO A 75 -6.48 5.91 -0.16
CA PRO A 75 -7.45 6.98 -0.37
C PRO A 75 -7.76 7.72 0.94
N VAL A 76 -7.98 9.02 0.87
CA VAL A 76 -8.39 9.86 2.01
C VAL A 76 -9.88 9.66 2.23
N LEU A 77 -10.27 9.24 3.45
CA LEU A 77 -11.67 8.99 3.81
C LEU A 77 -12.29 10.23 4.46
N SER A 78 -11.54 10.88 5.35
CA SER A 78 -11.99 12.11 6.01
C SER A 78 -10.81 12.92 6.52
N ILE A 79 -10.99 14.24 6.54
CA ILE A 79 -10.00 15.18 7.09
C ILE A 79 -10.56 15.71 8.40
N THR A 80 -9.81 15.55 9.48
CA THR A 80 -10.16 16.03 10.81
C THR A 80 -9.80 17.50 10.96
N SER A 81 -8.59 17.89 10.57
CA SER A 81 -8.15 19.28 10.61
C SER A 81 -6.95 19.54 9.71
N VAL A 82 -6.82 20.78 9.26
CA VAL A 82 -5.66 21.30 8.54
C VAL A 82 -5.20 22.54 9.29
N THR A 83 -3.91 22.61 9.63
CA THR A 83 -3.32 23.80 10.23
C THR A 83 -2.08 24.24 9.46
N LEU A 84 -1.83 25.55 9.42
CA LEU A 84 -0.61 26.17 8.90
C LEU A 84 0.08 26.87 10.06
N ASP A 85 1.27 26.41 10.44
CA ASP A 85 2.02 26.96 11.58
C ASP A 85 1.18 27.10 12.88
N GLY A 86 0.26 26.14 13.09
CA GLY A 86 -0.65 26.11 14.23
C GLY A 86 -1.95 26.89 14.06
N GLN A 87 -2.10 27.69 13.01
CA GLN A 87 -3.37 28.35 12.68
C GLN A 87 -4.28 27.41 11.90
N VAL A 88 -5.54 27.29 12.33
CA VAL A 88 -6.53 26.41 11.69
C VAL A 88 -6.95 27.00 10.35
N VAL A 89 -6.85 26.20 9.29
CA VAL A 89 -7.45 26.50 8.00
C VAL A 89 -8.93 26.10 8.06
N PRO A 90 -9.88 27.00 7.76
CA PRO A 90 -11.30 26.67 7.79
C PRO A 90 -11.66 25.54 6.82
N VAL A 91 -12.51 24.61 7.26
CA VAL A 91 -12.96 23.45 6.46
C VAL A 91 -13.66 23.87 5.16
N ALA A 92 -14.24 25.07 5.13
CA ALA A 92 -14.88 25.64 3.93
C ALA A 92 -13.88 26.04 2.83
N GLU A 93 -12.58 26.14 3.12
CA GLU A 93 -11.56 26.60 2.17
C GLU A 93 -10.92 25.45 1.38
N TYR A 94 -11.17 24.21 1.78
CA TYR A 94 -10.60 23.04 1.14
C TYR A 94 -11.64 21.95 0.87
N GLU A 95 -11.26 21.04 -0.02
CA GLU A 95 -12.02 19.84 -0.33
C GLU A 95 -11.11 18.69 -0.73
N CYS A 96 -11.58 17.48 -0.43
CA CYS A 96 -10.92 16.24 -0.78
C CYS A 96 -12.02 15.25 -1.13
N VAL A 97 -12.41 15.21 -2.41
CA VAL A 97 -13.57 14.43 -2.89
C VAL A 97 -13.19 13.73 -4.20
N GLY A 98 -13.79 12.56 -4.45
CA GLY A 98 -13.66 11.86 -5.72
C GLY A 98 -12.23 11.42 -6.02
N VAL A 99 -11.75 11.79 -7.22
CA VAL A 99 -10.41 11.39 -7.71
C VAL A 99 -9.30 12.00 -6.86
N ASP A 100 -9.49 13.21 -6.33
CA ASP A 100 -8.51 13.88 -5.48
C ASP A 100 -8.31 13.10 -4.17
N ALA A 101 -9.41 12.67 -3.53
CA ALA A 101 -9.35 11.82 -2.35
C ALA A 101 -8.68 10.47 -2.63
N ALA A 102 -8.94 9.86 -3.79
CA ALA A 102 -8.32 8.60 -4.19
C ALA A 102 -6.80 8.74 -4.44
N ALA A 103 -6.36 9.90 -4.93
CA ALA A 103 -4.96 10.21 -5.20
C ALA A 103 -4.20 10.75 -3.97
N GLY A 104 -4.89 11.11 -2.89
CA GLY A 104 -4.27 11.78 -1.73
C GLY A 104 -4.06 13.28 -1.95
N LEU A 105 -4.86 13.90 -2.80
CA LEU A 105 -4.80 15.30 -3.13
C LEU A 105 -5.85 16.08 -2.32
N LEU A 106 -5.39 17.11 -1.64
CA LEU A 106 -6.22 18.05 -0.90
C LEU A 106 -6.25 19.38 -1.66
N ARG A 107 -7.40 19.72 -2.23
CA ARG A 107 -7.56 20.95 -3.03
C ARG A 107 -8.07 22.10 -2.18
N THR A 108 -7.62 23.31 -2.51
CA THR A 108 -8.33 24.52 -2.05
C THR A 108 -9.56 24.74 -2.93
N ARG A 109 -10.66 25.17 -2.31
CA ARG A 109 -11.86 25.64 -3.04
C ARG A 109 -11.63 27.01 -3.66
N TYR A 110 -10.85 27.84 -2.97
CA TYR A 110 -10.55 29.20 -3.36
C TYR A 110 -9.04 29.45 -3.26
N GLY A 111 -8.51 30.23 -4.19
CA GLY A 111 -7.11 30.65 -4.15
C GLY A 111 -6.10 29.52 -4.34
N ARG A 112 -5.07 29.51 -3.48
CA ARG A 112 -3.92 28.59 -3.51
C ARG A 112 -3.47 28.35 -2.08
N TRP A 113 -2.88 27.19 -1.82
CA TRP A 113 -2.12 26.96 -0.59
C TRP A 113 -0.94 27.92 -0.55
N ALA A 114 -0.60 28.40 0.64
CA ALA A 114 0.53 29.29 0.84
C ALA A 114 1.83 28.57 0.45
N ASN A 115 2.73 29.30 -0.21
CA ASN A 115 4.06 28.78 -0.46
C ASN A 115 4.86 28.84 0.85
N THR A 116 5.38 27.69 1.26
CA THR A 116 6.15 27.49 2.49
C THR A 116 7.66 27.55 2.27
N ALA A 117 8.09 27.92 1.07
CA ALA A 117 9.48 28.23 0.74
C ALA A 117 9.99 29.45 1.50
N ASP A 118 11.31 29.48 1.72
CA ASP A 118 11.98 30.70 2.13
C ASP A 118 11.97 31.71 0.99
N TRP A 119 11.87 32.99 1.34
CA TRP A 119 11.79 34.08 0.36
C TRP A 119 13.14 34.74 0.18
N GLN A 120 13.50 35.02 -1.08
CA GLN A 120 14.69 35.80 -1.39
C GLN A 120 14.57 37.20 -0.77
N ARG A 121 15.66 37.67 -0.14
CA ARG A 121 15.75 39.04 0.36
C ARG A 121 16.13 39.97 -0.80
N GLY A 122 15.24 40.91 -1.14
CA GLY A 122 15.45 41.85 -2.24
C GLY A 122 14.22 42.74 -2.51
N VAL A 123 14.32 43.61 -3.52
CA VAL A 123 13.24 44.53 -3.92
C VAL A 123 12.04 43.80 -4.54
N SER A 124 12.30 42.65 -5.17
CA SER A 124 11.28 41.74 -5.69
C SER A 124 11.47 40.38 -5.01
N PRO A 125 10.78 40.12 -3.89
CA PRO A 125 10.91 38.86 -3.18
C PRO A 125 10.25 37.74 -3.99
N GLU A 126 11.00 36.68 -4.25
CA GLU A 126 10.55 35.47 -4.92
C GLU A 126 10.74 34.26 -3.98
N PRO A 127 9.83 33.26 -4.02
CA PRO A 127 10.00 32.04 -3.25
C PRO A 127 11.17 31.21 -3.80
N LEU A 128 12.09 30.81 -2.93
CA LEU A 128 13.24 30.00 -3.27
C LEU A 128 12.83 28.52 -3.35
N ALA A 129 12.58 28.05 -4.57
CA ALA A 129 12.17 26.67 -4.83
C ALA A 129 13.14 25.65 -4.21
N GLY A 130 12.60 24.61 -3.56
CA GLY A 130 13.37 23.57 -2.88
C GLY A 130 13.66 23.84 -1.41
N THR A 131 13.30 25.02 -0.88
CA THR A 131 13.40 25.36 0.56
C THR A 131 12.08 25.25 1.31
N GLU A 132 11.06 24.62 0.71
CA GLU A 132 9.74 24.49 1.29
C GLU A 132 9.76 23.71 2.60
N ARG A 133 9.25 24.35 3.66
CA ARG A 133 9.14 23.74 4.98
C ARG A 133 7.83 22.96 5.07
N ALA A 134 7.84 21.84 5.79
CA ALA A 134 6.63 21.08 6.07
C ALA A 134 5.79 21.77 7.17
N ALA A 135 5.24 22.94 6.84
CA ALA A 135 4.54 23.84 7.76
C ALA A 135 3.05 23.49 7.92
N TYR A 136 2.45 22.84 6.92
CA TYR A 136 1.08 22.37 7.01
C TYR A 136 1.01 21.09 7.82
N THR A 137 0.19 21.06 8.87
CA THR A 137 -0.12 19.84 9.62
C THR A 137 -1.54 19.40 9.31
N VAL A 138 -1.70 18.22 8.71
CA VAL A 138 -3.00 17.65 8.34
C VAL A 138 -3.27 16.43 9.20
N VAL A 139 -4.40 16.44 9.90
CA VAL A 139 -4.92 15.28 10.63
C VAL A 139 -6.04 14.68 9.81
N TYR A 140 -5.88 13.43 9.36
CA TYR A 140 -6.82 12.79 8.46
C TYR A 140 -6.87 11.27 8.66
N VAL A 141 -7.96 10.67 8.19
CA VAL A 141 -8.16 9.22 8.12
C VAL A 141 -8.00 8.80 6.67
N ALA A 142 -7.08 7.90 6.39
CA ALA A 142 -6.84 7.37 5.05
C ALA A 142 -6.52 5.88 5.05
N GLY A 143 -6.70 5.25 3.89
CA GLY A 143 -6.48 3.83 3.65
C GLY A 143 -7.79 3.06 3.46
N TYR A 144 -7.65 1.79 3.14
CA TYR A 144 -8.74 0.87 2.91
C TYR A 144 -9.12 0.11 4.18
N VAL A 145 -10.40 -0.19 4.32
CA VAL A 145 -10.87 -1.17 5.30
C VAL A 145 -10.46 -2.55 4.80
N LEU A 146 -9.56 -3.20 5.54
CA LEU A 146 -9.02 -4.52 5.20
C LEU A 146 -10.08 -5.61 5.44
N PRO A 147 -10.02 -6.75 4.73
CA PRO A 147 -10.97 -7.85 4.91
C PRO A 147 -11.10 -8.34 6.36
N LYS A 148 -9.99 -8.34 7.12
CA LYS A 148 -10.00 -8.71 8.55
C LYS A 148 -10.71 -7.69 9.47
N ASP A 149 -10.77 -6.44 9.06
CA ASP A 149 -11.36 -5.33 9.83
C ASP A 149 -12.78 -4.99 9.31
N ALA A 150 -13.33 -5.81 8.40
CA ALA A 150 -14.67 -5.64 7.88
C ALA A 150 -15.71 -5.97 8.96
N ALA A 151 -16.65 -5.05 9.18
CA ALA A 151 -17.72 -5.17 10.18
C ALA A 151 -19.09 -4.92 9.53
N PRO A 152 -20.20 -5.42 10.11
CA PRO A 152 -21.55 -5.09 9.65
C PRO A 152 -21.79 -3.57 9.79
N GLY A 153 -21.62 -2.84 8.68
CA GLY A 153 -21.67 -1.37 8.62
C GLY A 153 -20.41 -0.70 8.03
N SER A 154 -19.31 -1.44 7.85
CA SER A 154 -18.10 -0.99 7.16
C SER A 154 -17.52 -2.16 6.35
N PRO A 155 -18.03 -2.40 5.13
CA PRO A 155 -17.53 -3.49 4.29
C PRO A 155 -16.08 -3.24 3.89
N SER A 156 -15.36 -4.32 3.56
CA SER A 156 -14.02 -4.24 3.00
C SER A 156 -14.02 -3.37 1.75
N THR A 157 -13.26 -2.29 1.76
CA THR A 157 -13.13 -1.35 0.62
C THR A 157 -11.86 -1.62 -0.19
N LEU A 158 -11.10 -2.64 0.20
CA LEU A 158 -9.87 -3.02 -0.47
C LEU A 158 -10.16 -3.47 -1.93
N PRO A 159 -9.44 -2.92 -2.93
CA PRO A 159 -9.57 -3.37 -4.31
C PRO A 159 -9.22 -4.85 -4.46
N ALA A 160 -10.10 -5.59 -5.14
CA ALA A 160 -9.90 -7.01 -5.49
C ALA A 160 -8.49 -7.35 -6.06
N PRO A 161 -7.88 -6.55 -6.96
CA PRO A 161 -6.54 -6.89 -7.46
C PRO A 161 -5.44 -6.87 -6.39
N LEU A 162 -5.58 -6.07 -5.32
CA LEU A 162 -4.62 -6.07 -4.21
C LEU A 162 -4.78 -7.31 -3.34
N GLU A 163 -6.02 -7.75 -3.11
CA GLU A 163 -6.31 -8.98 -2.37
C GLU A 163 -5.75 -10.19 -3.12
N GLU A 164 -6.05 -10.28 -4.41
CA GLU A 164 -5.62 -11.36 -5.30
C GLU A 164 -4.10 -11.44 -5.40
N ALA A 165 -3.42 -10.29 -5.56
CA ALA A 165 -1.95 -10.26 -5.62
C ALA A 165 -1.31 -10.77 -4.31
N CYS A 166 -1.88 -10.41 -3.15
CA CYS A 166 -1.43 -10.92 -1.86
C CYS A 166 -1.69 -12.42 -1.74
N LEU A 167 -2.86 -12.88 -2.20
CA LEU A 167 -3.23 -14.29 -2.17
C LEU A 167 -2.29 -15.13 -3.03
N LEU A 168 -2.06 -14.75 -4.28
CA LEU A 168 -1.14 -15.43 -5.20
C LEU A 168 0.27 -15.52 -4.62
N THR A 169 0.73 -14.45 -3.97
CA THR A 169 2.04 -14.40 -3.30
C THR A 169 2.08 -15.37 -2.11
N ALA A 170 1.02 -15.42 -1.29
CA ALA A 170 0.92 -16.35 -0.17
C ALA A 170 0.84 -17.82 -0.62
N VAL A 171 0.08 -18.10 -1.69
CA VAL A 171 -0.02 -19.43 -2.31
C VAL A 171 1.32 -19.87 -2.90
N ALA A 172 2.02 -18.98 -3.62
CA ALA A 172 3.34 -19.26 -4.16
C ALA A 172 4.35 -19.58 -3.04
N SER A 173 4.33 -18.78 -1.96
CA SER A 173 5.13 -19.03 -0.76
C SER A 173 4.80 -20.38 -0.12
N TYR A 174 3.51 -20.74 -0.01
CA TYR A 174 3.07 -22.03 0.53
C TYR A 174 3.55 -23.22 -0.32
N ARG A 175 3.37 -23.16 -1.63
CA ARG A 175 3.78 -24.22 -2.57
C ARG A 175 5.30 -24.35 -2.68
N ALA A 176 6.06 -23.30 -2.39
CA ALA A 176 7.51 -23.36 -2.31
C ALA A 176 8.02 -24.15 -1.09
N LYS A 177 7.15 -24.47 -0.10
CA LYS A 177 7.52 -25.26 1.08
C LYS A 177 7.98 -26.66 0.65
N GLY A 178 9.24 -26.98 0.93
CA GLY A 178 9.83 -28.28 0.58
C GLY A 178 10.36 -28.38 -0.86
N ARG A 179 10.27 -27.31 -1.66
CA ARG A 179 10.98 -27.21 -2.94
C ARG A 179 12.41 -26.74 -2.69
N ASP A 180 13.38 -27.44 -3.26
CA ASP A 180 14.76 -26.93 -3.34
C ASP A 180 14.84 -25.91 -4.49
N PRO A 181 15.17 -24.63 -4.20
CA PRO A 181 15.24 -23.58 -5.22
C PRO A 181 16.35 -23.81 -6.26
N SER A 182 17.31 -24.71 -6.00
CA SER A 182 18.37 -25.07 -6.93
C SER A 182 17.95 -26.08 -8.01
N ILE A 183 16.80 -26.76 -7.83
CA ILE A 183 16.32 -27.77 -8.77
C ILE A 183 15.49 -27.11 -9.87
N VAL A 184 16.08 -27.02 -11.06
CA VAL A 184 15.49 -26.40 -12.26
C VAL A 184 14.70 -27.40 -13.11
N SER A 185 15.12 -28.66 -13.13
CA SER A 185 14.46 -29.73 -13.90
C SER A 185 14.53 -31.04 -13.13
N GLN A 186 13.41 -31.75 -13.06
CA GLN A 186 13.37 -33.11 -12.53
C GLN A 186 12.82 -34.04 -13.61
N SER A 187 13.59 -35.07 -13.94
CA SER A 187 13.18 -36.16 -14.82
C SER A 187 12.82 -37.38 -13.99
N LEU A 188 11.57 -37.81 -14.04
CA LEU A 188 11.10 -39.06 -13.45
C LEU A 188 10.73 -40.02 -14.58
N LEU A 189 11.60 -41.00 -14.84
CA LEU A 189 11.43 -42.01 -15.91
C LEU A 189 11.17 -41.35 -17.27
N SER A 190 9.96 -41.47 -17.81
CA SER A 190 9.56 -40.89 -19.11
C SER A 190 8.91 -39.50 -19.00
N ALA A 191 8.69 -38.99 -17.78
CA ALA A 191 8.10 -37.68 -17.54
C ALA A 191 9.19 -36.68 -17.15
N SER A 192 9.44 -35.71 -18.02
CA SER A 192 10.27 -34.54 -17.70
C SER A 192 9.38 -33.38 -17.31
N VAL A 193 9.51 -32.90 -16.07
CA VAL A 193 8.90 -31.63 -15.66
C VAL A 193 10.00 -30.59 -15.62
N SER A 194 10.02 -29.76 -16.67
CA SER A 194 10.80 -28.53 -16.67
C SER A 194 9.97 -27.46 -16.00
N TYR A 195 10.37 -27.08 -14.80
CA TYR A 195 9.85 -25.84 -14.23
C TYR A 195 10.53 -24.72 -15.01
N ALA A 196 9.78 -23.68 -15.37
CA ALA A 196 10.45 -22.40 -15.59
C ALA A 196 11.32 -22.20 -14.34
N GLY A 197 12.65 -22.12 -14.54
CA GLY A 197 13.56 -21.83 -13.45
C GLY A 197 12.98 -20.65 -12.69
N SER A 198 13.31 -20.52 -11.40
CA SER A 198 13.11 -19.25 -10.74
C SER A 198 13.89 -18.23 -11.57
N ALA A 199 13.23 -17.65 -12.57
CA ALA A 199 13.60 -16.39 -13.09
C ALA A 199 13.63 -15.58 -11.82
N VAL A 200 14.84 -15.23 -11.40
CA VAL A 200 15.03 -13.92 -10.79
C VAL A 200 14.03 -13.04 -11.53
N ASN A 201 13.01 -12.52 -10.83
CA ASN A 201 12.02 -11.64 -11.44
C ASN A 201 12.81 -10.50 -12.11
N THR A 202 13.15 -10.66 -13.38
CA THR A 202 14.02 -9.75 -14.15
C THR A 202 13.17 -8.74 -14.90
N ALA A 203 11.84 -8.78 -14.74
CA ALA A 203 10.96 -7.73 -15.18
C ALA A 203 11.19 -6.51 -14.28
N ILE A 204 12.04 -5.61 -14.77
CA ILE A 204 12.56 -4.35 -14.18
C ILE A 204 13.91 -4.56 -13.51
N GLY A 205 14.98 -4.09 -14.17
CA GLY A 205 16.37 -4.13 -13.73
C GLY A 205 16.69 -3.25 -12.51
N LEU A 206 16.07 -3.55 -11.38
CA LEU A 206 16.42 -3.12 -10.02
C LEU A 206 16.26 -4.37 -9.15
N GLY A 207 17.33 -4.77 -8.47
CA GLY A 207 17.44 -6.07 -7.78
C GLY A 207 16.48 -6.27 -6.60
N VAL A 208 15.20 -6.51 -6.88
CA VAL A 208 14.23 -7.08 -5.94
C VAL A 208 13.78 -8.42 -6.50
N ALA A 209 14.69 -9.38 -6.47
CA ALA A 209 14.37 -10.80 -6.52
C ALA A 209 13.51 -11.12 -5.28
N GLY A 210 12.20 -10.94 -5.35
CA GLY A 210 11.40 -10.85 -4.13
C GLY A 210 10.02 -11.40 -4.31
N ILE A 211 9.82 -12.63 -3.84
CA ILE A 211 8.60 -13.32 -3.34
C ILE A 211 7.27 -13.22 -4.11
N ILE A 212 7.00 -12.15 -4.84
CA ILE A 212 5.80 -11.81 -5.59
C ILE A 212 5.90 -12.43 -7.00
N PRO A 213 4.92 -13.25 -7.42
CA PRO A 213 4.85 -13.77 -8.78
C PRO A 213 4.66 -12.66 -9.84
N ASP A 214 5.13 -12.85 -11.07
CA ASP A 214 4.95 -11.89 -12.17
C ASP A 214 3.46 -11.54 -12.42
N SER A 215 2.55 -12.52 -12.32
CA SER A 215 1.11 -12.29 -12.45
C SER A 215 0.57 -11.33 -11.39
N ALA A 216 1.03 -11.46 -10.15
CA ALA A 216 0.70 -10.53 -9.07
C ALA A 216 1.34 -9.16 -9.32
N ALA A 217 2.58 -9.10 -9.80
CA ALA A 217 3.26 -7.84 -10.12
C ALA A 217 2.51 -7.02 -11.17
N TYR A 218 1.94 -7.65 -12.21
CA TYR A 218 1.10 -6.97 -13.21
C TYR A 218 -0.16 -6.35 -12.60
N MET A 219 -0.82 -7.03 -11.66
CA MET A 219 -2.01 -6.50 -10.96
C MET A 219 -1.66 -5.29 -10.07
N LEU A 220 -0.43 -5.25 -9.55
CA LEU A 220 0.04 -4.19 -8.65
C LEU A 220 0.58 -2.95 -9.40
N GLN A 221 0.88 -3.03 -10.70
CA GLN A 221 1.44 -1.92 -11.47
C GLN A 221 0.67 -0.58 -11.32
N PRO A 222 -0.67 -0.55 -11.36
CA PRO A 222 -1.42 0.71 -11.23
C PRO A 222 -1.35 1.33 -9.84
N TYR A 223 -0.99 0.55 -8.81
CA TYR A 223 -0.98 0.99 -7.41
C TYR A 223 0.42 1.36 -6.91
N ARG A 224 1.44 1.13 -7.73
CA ARG A 224 2.83 1.43 -7.41
C ARG A 224 3.07 2.94 -7.47
N ARG A 225 3.70 3.48 -6.44
CA ARG A 225 4.25 4.83 -6.48
C ARG A 225 5.60 4.84 -7.18
N LEU A 226 5.72 5.74 -8.15
CA LEU A 226 7.00 6.09 -8.74
C LEU A 226 7.59 7.18 -7.86
N THR A 227 8.43 6.77 -6.91
CA THR A 227 9.30 7.68 -6.17
C THR A 227 10.50 8.08 -7.01
#